data_AF-A0A835V844-F1
#
_entry.id   AF-A0A835V844-F1
#
_cell.length_a   1.000
_cell.length_b   1.000
_cell.length_c   1.000
_cell.angle_alpha   90.00
_cell.angle_beta   90.00
_cell.angle_gamma   90.00
#
_symmetry.space_group_name_H-M   'P 1'
#
loop_
_entity.id
_entity.type
_entity.pdbx_description
1 polymer ?
#
loop_
_entity_poly.entity_id
_entity_poly.type
_entity_poly.pdbx_seq_one_letter_code
_entity_poly.pdbx_strand_id
1 'polypeptide(L)'
;MMPVLYKSIKECNSASRRALLYRAFVHTISGIPMVALVAEMNKVIPLLLDALSVLDIDVLNKDLVYSLLLVLSGFLIDEKGKEGILVYVHTIIDRLVKLISYPHMKLIRETAIQCLTAITSLPYTRIYPMKVQVLKALSVALDDKKRIVRQEAVKCRHACRQSRQIWGRLYPRPYNNGAHRRREHKRAPQSSIIHVSCDETRDEGLLGEGKLDRE
;
A
#
# COMPACT_ATOMS: atom_id res chain seq x y z
N MET A 1 -6.42 31.89 1.66
CA MET A 1 -5.30 31.59 0.74
C MET A 1 -5.43 30.24 0.04
N MET A 2 -6.02 29.21 0.66
CA MET A 2 -6.17 27.88 0.04
C MET A 2 -7.18 27.69 -1.12
N PRO A 3 -8.23 28.52 -1.35
CA PRO A 3 -9.27 28.14 -2.31
C PRO A 3 -8.84 28.20 -3.77
N VAL A 4 -7.94 29.13 -4.13
CA VAL A 4 -7.48 29.28 -5.52
C VAL A 4 -6.59 28.10 -5.93
N LEU A 5 -5.61 27.74 -5.10
CA LEU A 5 -4.75 26.57 -5.36
C LEU A 5 -5.55 25.28 -5.39
N TYR A 6 -6.49 25.10 -4.45
CA TYR A 6 -7.35 23.92 -4.41
C TYR A 6 -8.17 23.77 -5.71
N LYS A 7 -8.82 24.86 -6.14
CA LYS A 7 -9.61 24.88 -7.38
C LYS A 7 -8.73 24.58 -8.60
N SER A 8 -7.59 25.25 -8.71
CA SER A 8 -6.65 25.06 -9.83
C SER A 8 -6.10 23.63 -9.91
N ILE A 9 -5.85 22.97 -8.77
CA ILE A 9 -5.40 21.57 -8.74
C ILE A 9 -6.50 20.65 -9.27
N LYS A 10 -7.76 20.86 -8.84
CA LYS A 10 -8.91 20.03 -9.21
C LYS A 10 -9.27 20.17 -10.69
N GLU A 11 -9.14 21.36 -11.26
CA GLU A 11 -9.47 21.66 -12.65
C GLU A 11 -8.32 21.37 -13.63
N CYS A 12 -7.13 21.01 -13.13
CA CYS A 12 -5.96 20.80 -13.96
C CYS A 12 -5.92 19.40 -14.60
N ASN A 13 -6.10 19.35 -15.92
CA ASN A 13 -6.07 18.11 -16.70
C ASN A 13 -4.66 17.63 -17.10
N SER A 14 -3.63 18.49 -17.06
CA SER A 14 -2.27 18.10 -17.45
C SER A 14 -1.41 17.68 -16.25
N ALA A 15 -0.75 16.53 -16.35
CA ALA A 15 0.10 15.99 -15.29
C ALA A 15 1.23 16.95 -14.88
N SER A 16 1.91 17.58 -15.85
CA SER A 16 3.06 18.47 -15.58
C SER A 16 2.66 19.73 -14.80
N ARG A 17 1.58 20.41 -15.19
CA ARG A 17 1.09 21.59 -14.43
C ARG A 17 0.60 21.18 -13.05
N ARG A 18 -0.04 20.02 -12.92
CA ARG A 18 -0.49 19.51 -11.63
C ARG A 18 0.69 19.24 -10.68
N ALA A 19 1.79 18.69 -11.18
CA ALA A 19 3.01 18.53 -10.39
C ALA A 19 3.57 19.88 -9.90
N LEU A 20 3.63 20.90 -10.77
CA LEU A 20 4.05 22.26 -10.37
C LEU A 20 3.13 22.87 -9.31
N LEU A 21 1.81 22.71 -9.45
CA LEU A 21 0.84 23.17 -8.46
C LEU A 21 1.02 22.47 -7.12
N TYR A 22 1.28 21.15 -7.11
CA TYR A 22 1.59 20.43 -5.88
C TYR A 22 2.88 20.91 -5.24
N ARG A 23 3.94 21.22 -6.01
CA ARG A 23 5.17 21.82 -5.46
C ARG A 23 4.88 23.14 -4.75
N ALA A 24 4.12 24.03 -5.38
CA ALA A 24 3.71 25.30 -4.79
C ALA A 24 2.86 25.09 -3.52
N PHE A 25 1.95 24.11 -3.54
CA PHE A 25 1.17 23.71 -2.38
C PHE A 25 2.06 23.24 -1.22
N VAL A 26 3.05 22.37 -1.46
CA VAL A 26 3.98 21.89 -0.41
C VAL A 26 4.71 23.06 0.25
N HIS A 27 5.29 23.95 -0.55
CA HIS A 27 6.00 25.12 -0.01
C HIS A 27 5.09 26.02 0.82
N THR A 28 3.83 26.18 0.40
CA THR A 28 2.84 26.97 1.13
C THR A 28 2.51 26.33 2.48
N ILE A 29 2.15 25.05 2.51
CA ILE A 29 1.74 24.39 3.76
C ILE A 29 2.89 24.21 4.75
N SER A 30 4.13 24.10 4.26
CA SER A 30 5.31 23.90 5.11
C SER A 30 5.60 25.11 6.01
N GLY A 31 5.09 26.30 5.65
CA GLY A 31 5.21 27.52 6.45
C GLY A 31 4.00 27.83 7.34
N ILE A 32 2.92 27.04 7.26
CA ILE A 32 1.68 27.31 8.01
C ILE A 32 1.76 26.62 9.38
N PRO A 33 1.39 27.31 10.48
CA PRO A 33 1.36 26.68 11.81
C PRO A 33 0.35 25.52 11.85
N MET A 34 0.71 24.46 12.58
CA MET A 34 -0.11 23.23 12.66
C MET A 34 -1.55 23.49 13.09
N VAL A 35 -1.77 24.45 14.00
CA VAL A 35 -3.12 24.83 14.47
C VAL A 35 -4.03 25.25 13.32
N ALA A 36 -3.52 26.01 12.35
CA ALA A 36 -4.28 26.44 11.19
C ALA A 36 -4.52 25.29 10.20
N LEU A 37 -3.55 24.38 10.06
CA LEU A 37 -3.69 23.20 9.21
C LEU A 37 -4.74 22.21 9.76
N VAL A 38 -4.78 22.01 11.09
CA VAL A 38 -5.78 21.18 11.76
C VAL A 38 -7.20 21.74 11.56
N ALA A 39 -7.36 23.07 11.58
CA ALA A 39 -8.66 23.71 11.34
C ALA A 39 -9.22 23.42 9.93
N GLU A 40 -8.37 23.25 8.91
CA GLU A 40 -8.77 22.96 7.52
C GLU A 40 -8.47 21.53 7.07
N MET A 41 -8.27 20.60 8.01
CA MET A 41 -7.70 19.27 7.72
C MET A 41 -8.47 18.47 6.66
N ASN A 42 -9.80 18.58 6.61
CA ASN A 42 -10.65 17.85 5.65
C ASN A 42 -10.34 18.21 4.19
N LYS A 43 -9.79 19.41 3.96
CA LYS A 43 -9.37 19.86 2.62
C LYS A 43 -7.88 19.59 2.41
N VAL A 44 -7.07 19.74 3.45
CA VAL A 44 -5.61 19.62 3.39
C VAL A 44 -5.16 18.17 3.24
N ILE A 45 -5.73 17.22 3.99
CA ILE A 45 -5.29 15.82 3.99
C ILE A 45 -5.42 15.16 2.61
N PRO A 46 -6.57 15.24 1.90
CA PRO A 46 -6.68 14.67 0.56
C PRO A 46 -5.63 15.23 -0.40
N LEU A 47 -5.43 16.56 -0.42
CA LEU A 47 -4.41 17.20 -1.23
C LEU A 47 -2.99 16.76 -0.86
N LEU A 48 -2.71 16.60 0.43
CA LEU A 48 -1.42 16.14 0.94
C LEU A 48 -1.12 14.71 0.46
N LEU A 49 -2.11 13.82 0.50
CA LEU A 49 -1.96 12.43 0.05
C LEU A 49 -1.81 12.34 -1.47
N ASP A 50 -2.53 13.17 -2.23
CA ASP A 50 -2.38 13.27 -3.67
C ASP A 50 -1.00 13.82 -4.03
N ALA A 51 -0.56 14.89 -3.37
CA ALA A 51 0.77 15.48 -3.56
C ALA A 51 1.88 14.47 -3.29
N LEU A 52 1.79 13.70 -2.19
CA LEU A 52 2.74 12.62 -1.90
C LEU A 52 2.81 11.60 -3.04
N SER A 53 1.67 11.24 -3.63
CA SER A 53 1.61 10.25 -4.71
C SER A 53 2.11 10.71 -6.07
N VAL A 54 2.16 12.04 -6.28
CA VAL A 54 2.65 12.63 -7.53
C VAL A 54 4.14 12.95 -7.41
N LEU A 55 4.57 13.40 -6.22
CA LEU A 55 5.94 13.86 -5.99
C LEU A 55 6.90 12.71 -5.64
N ASP A 56 6.44 11.58 -5.13
CA ASP A 56 7.28 10.42 -4.78
C ASP A 56 7.93 9.73 -5.99
N ILE A 57 7.44 10.01 -7.21
CA ILE A 57 7.95 9.45 -8.46
C ILE A 57 9.31 10.06 -8.87
N ASP A 58 9.49 11.36 -8.64
CA ASP A 58 10.65 12.10 -9.11
C ASP A 58 11.60 12.44 -7.96
N VAL A 59 12.83 11.94 -8.09
CA VAL A 59 13.93 12.04 -7.11
C VAL A 59 14.22 13.47 -6.71
N LEU A 60 14.03 14.43 -7.61
CA LEU A 60 14.27 15.85 -7.34
C LEU A 60 13.33 16.41 -6.27
N ASN A 61 12.17 15.79 -6.07
CA ASN A 61 11.18 16.24 -5.08
C ASN A 61 11.38 15.60 -3.69
N LYS A 62 12.50 14.90 -3.43
CA LYS A 62 12.75 14.23 -2.14
C LYS A 62 12.55 15.16 -0.93
N ASP A 63 12.99 16.40 -1.02
CA ASP A 63 12.87 17.36 0.10
C ASP A 63 11.42 17.79 0.32
N LEU A 64 10.63 17.91 -0.77
CA LEU A 64 9.20 18.19 -0.70
C LEU A 64 8.39 17.02 -0.14
N VAL A 65 8.74 15.79 -0.54
CA VAL A 65 8.15 14.56 0.03
C VAL A 65 8.42 14.49 1.52
N TYR A 66 9.64 14.82 1.95
CA TYR A 66 9.99 14.90 3.36
C TYR A 66 9.19 15.99 4.09
N SER A 67 9.06 17.19 3.54
CA SER A 67 8.22 18.25 4.10
C SER A 67 6.75 17.83 4.25
N LEU A 68 6.16 17.18 3.25
CA LEU A 68 4.81 16.64 3.32
C LEU A 68 4.67 15.59 4.43
N LEU A 69 5.67 14.74 4.60
CA LEU A 69 5.68 13.71 5.63
C LEU A 69 5.79 14.30 7.05
N LEU A 70 6.52 15.42 7.22
CA LEU A 70 6.56 16.17 8.48
C LEU A 70 5.22 16.84 8.80
N VAL A 71 4.53 17.38 7.80
CA VAL A 71 3.18 17.93 8.00
C VAL A 71 2.21 16.81 8.43
N LEU A 72 2.29 15.65 7.77
CA LEU A 72 1.51 14.46 8.13
C LEU A 72 1.81 13.99 9.56
N SER A 73 3.09 13.97 9.97
CA SER A 73 3.46 13.60 11.34
C SER A 73 2.90 14.58 12.37
N GLY A 74 2.87 15.89 12.05
CA GLY A 74 2.24 16.91 12.88
C GLY A 74 0.76 16.62 13.17
N PHE A 75 0.00 16.22 12.14
CA PHE A 75 -1.40 15.81 12.34
C PHE A 75 -1.55 14.54 13.19
N LEU A 76 -0.59 13.62 13.14
CA LEU A 76 -0.60 12.40 13.95
C LEU A 76 -0.23 12.64 15.43
N ILE A 77 0.41 13.77 15.73
CA ILE A 77 0.77 14.15 17.11
C ILE A 77 -0.38 14.90 17.78
N ASP A 78 -1.07 15.78 17.05
CA ASP A 78 -2.19 16.57 17.57
C ASP A 78 -3.46 15.72 17.78
N GLU A 79 -4.13 15.84 18.93
CA GLU A 79 -5.32 15.04 19.25
C GLU A 79 -6.49 15.29 18.28
N LYS A 80 -6.75 16.55 17.90
CA LYS A 80 -7.80 16.89 16.92
C LYS A 80 -7.39 16.42 15.52
N GLY A 81 -6.09 16.52 15.21
CA GLY A 81 -5.50 15.98 13.99
C GLY A 81 -5.68 14.46 13.85
N LYS A 82 -5.54 13.70 14.94
CA LYS A 82 -5.75 12.25 14.95
C LYS A 82 -7.18 11.88 14.56
N GLU A 83 -8.18 12.58 15.10
CA GLU A 83 -9.60 12.28 14.83
C GLU A 83 -9.94 12.40 13.35
N GLY A 84 -9.55 13.48 12.67
CA GLY A 84 -9.83 13.63 11.25
C GLY A 84 -8.95 12.77 10.34
N ILE A 85 -7.77 12.34 10.80
CA ILE A 85 -6.94 11.35 10.07
C ILE A 85 -7.62 9.98 9.98
N LEU A 86 -8.48 9.61 10.94
CA LEU A 86 -9.12 8.28 10.98
C LEU A 86 -9.88 7.94 9.70
N VAL A 87 -10.45 8.94 9.03
CA VAL A 87 -11.17 8.78 7.76
C VAL A 87 -10.23 8.34 6.63
N TYR A 88 -8.98 8.81 6.67
CA TYR A 88 -7.97 8.60 5.63
C TYR A 88 -6.91 7.56 5.99
N VAL A 89 -7.05 6.89 7.15
CA VAL A 89 -5.99 6.04 7.73
C VAL A 89 -5.53 4.93 6.79
N HIS A 90 -6.43 4.32 6.02
CA HIS A 90 -6.09 3.27 5.06
C HIS A 90 -5.18 3.80 3.95
N THR A 91 -5.57 4.91 3.32
CA THR A 91 -4.78 5.57 2.28
C THR A 91 -3.44 6.07 2.83
N ILE A 92 -3.42 6.61 4.04
CA ILE A 92 -2.18 7.03 4.71
C ILE A 92 -1.23 5.84 4.89
N ILE A 93 -1.73 4.71 5.41
CA ILE A 93 -0.91 3.50 5.61
C ILE A 93 -0.36 3.01 4.27
N ASP A 94 -1.16 2.97 3.21
CA ASP A 94 -0.70 2.57 1.87
C ASP A 94 0.45 3.44 1.35
N ARG A 95 0.36 4.76 1.57
CA ARG A 95 1.42 5.70 1.19
C ARG A 95 2.67 5.50 2.05
N LEU A 96 2.52 5.42 3.38
CA LEU A 96 3.64 5.22 4.29
C LEU A 96 4.39 3.91 4.03
N VAL A 97 3.66 2.83 3.71
CA VAL A 97 4.24 1.53 3.35
C VAL A 97 5.13 1.62 2.12
N LYS A 98 4.75 2.40 1.11
CA LYS A 98 5.59 2.66 -0.07
C LYS A 98 6.84 3.46 0.31
N LEU A 99 6.69 4.48 1.16
CA LEU A 99 7.79 5.34 1.59
C LEU A 99 8.82 4.62 2.48
N ILE A 100 8.45 3.52 3.15
CA ILE A 100 9.42 2.68 3.89
C ILE A 100 10.55 2.18 2.98
N SER A 101 10.27 1.92 1.70
CA SER A 101 11.28 1.44 0.75
C SER A 101 11.85 2.56 -0.12
N TYR A 102 11.64 3.83 0.26
CA TYR A 102 12.10 4.97 -0.53
C TYR A 102 13.64 5.02 -0.64
N PRO A 103 14.22 4.92 -1.85
CA PRO A 103 15.66 4.66 -1.99
C PRO A 103 16.50 5.92 -1.76
N HIS A 104 15.97 7.11 -2.07
CA HIS A 104 16.78 8.31 -2.24
C HIS A 104 17.11 9.07 -0.95
N MET A 105 16.35 8.87 0.14
CA MET A 105 16.56 9.60 1.38
C MET A 105 16.19 8.76 2.61
N LYS A 106 17.16 8.55 3.51
CA LYS A 106 16.94 7.76 4.73
C LYS A 106 15.92 8.39 5.70
N LEU A 107 15.87 9.73 5.76
CA LEU A 107 14.98 10.46 6.67
C LEU A 107 13.52 10.20 6.32
N ILE A 108 13.18 10.10 5.03
CA ILE A 108 11.83 9.72 4.59
C ILE A 108 11.46 8.34 5.12
N ARG A 109 12.36 7.35 4.99
CA ARG A 109 12.11 5.99 5.50
C ARG A 109 11.93 5.97 7.02
N GLU A 110 12.81 6.66 7.74
CA GLU A 110 12.78 6.80 9.20
C GLU A 110 11.46 7.43 9.67
N THR A 111 11.11 8.60 9.14
CA THR A 111 9.90 9.32 9.52
C THR A 111 8.64 8.56 9.10
N ALA A 112 8.65 7.82 7.99
CA ALA A 112 7.51 6.99 7.59
C ALA A 112 7.25 5.87 8.61
N ILE A 113 8.30 5.24 9.15
CA ILE A 113 8.18 4.23 10.20
C ILE A 113 7.71 4.85 11.53
N GLN A 114 8.20 6.06 11.86
CA GLN A 114 7.73 6.80 13.03
C GLN A 114 6.23 7.14 12.91
N CYS A 115 5.78 7.58 11.73
CA CYS A 115 4.36 7.83 11.46
C CYS A 115 3.52 6.56 11.60
N LEU A 116 4.00 5.41 11.08
CA LEU A 116 3.32 4.13 11.28
C LEU A 116 3.23 3.74 12.75
N THR A 117 4.28 4.00 13.52
CA THR A 117 4.29 3.79 14.98
C THR A 117 3.23 4.67 15.65
N ALA A 118 3.14 5.95 15.30
CA ALA A 118 2.10 6.84 15.80
C ALA A 118 0.69 6.33 15.43
N ILE A 119 0.49 5.85 14.20
CA ILE A 119 -0.78 5.25 13.76
C ILE A 119 -1.16 4.03 14.60
N THR A 120 -0.21 3.24 15.12
CA THR A 120 -0.55 2.10 15.98
C THR A 120 -1.24 2.48 17.30
N SER A 121 -1.17 3.75 17.70
CA SER A 121 -1.86 4.28 18.88
C SER A 121 -3.33 4.68 18.63
N LEU A 122 -3.76 4.73 17.37
CA LEU A 122 -5.16 5.03 17.00
C LEU A 122 -6.10 3.85 17.34
N PRO A 123 -7.44 4.01 17.27
CA PRO A 123 -8.38 2.94 17.58
C PRO A 123 -8.14 1.66 16.75
N TYR A 124 -8.01 0.54 17.45
CA TYR A 124 -7.63 -0.77 16.87
C TYR A 124 -8.53 -1.23 15.72
N THR A 125 -9.82 -0.93 15.80
CA THR A 125 -10.83 -1.30 14.80
C THR A 125 -10.48 -0.81 13.39
N ARG A 126 -9.82 0.35 13.29
CA ARG A 126 -9.41 0.94 12.01
C ARG A 126 -8.05 0.44 11.51
N ILE A 127 -7.13 0.13 12.43
CA ILE A 127 -5.76 -0.28 12.08
C ILE A 127 -5.67 -1.77 11.76
N TYR A 128 -6.46 -2.59 12.46
CA TYR A 128 -6.36 -4.05 12.42
C TYR A 128 -6.37 -4.65 11.00
N PRO A 129 -7.23 -4.20 10.06
CA PRO A 129 -7.24 -4.73 8.69
C PRO A 129 -5.89 -4.58 7.96
N MET A 130 -5.12 -3.54 8.28
CA MET A 130 -3.88 -3.20 7.59
C MET A 130 -2.64 -3.80 8.25
N LYS A 131 -2.80 -4.48 9.39
CA LYS A 131 -1.69 -5.02 10.19
C LYS A 131 -0.75 -5.92 9.41
N VAL A 132 -1.30 -6.81 8.56
CA VAL A 132 -0.49 -7.76 7.79
C VAL A 132 0.42 -7.03 6.81
N GLN A 133 -0.13 -6.02 6.12
CA GLN A 133 0.60 -5.18 5.18
C GLN A 133 1.71 -4.39 5.86
N VAL A 134 1.41 -3.75 7.01
CA VAL A 134 2.40 -3.00 7.79
C VAL A 134 3.53 -3.91 8.25
N LEU A 135 3.22 -5.10 8.79
CA LEU A 135 4.24 -6.06 9.23
C LEU A 135 5.13 -6.57 8.08
N LYS A 136 4.55 -6.76 6.88
CA LYS A 136 5.31 -7.14 5.68
C LYS A 136 6.23 -6.01 5.21
N ALA A 137 5.76 -4.77 5.24
CA ALA A 137 6.60 -3.61 4.92
C ALA A 137 7.75 -3.45 5.93
N LEU A 138 7.46 -3.61 7.22
CA LEU A 138 8.46 -3.55 8.28
C LEU A 138 9.52 -4.65 8.17
N SER A 139 9.20 -5.85 7.66
CA SER A 139 10.23 -6.87 7.44
C SER A 139 11.32 -6.42 6.47
N VAL A 140 10.97 -5.61 5.46
CA VAL A 140 11.97 -5.04 4.54
C VAL A 140 12.81 -3.98 5.26
N ALA A 141 12.18 -3.15 6.10
CA ALA A 141 12.87 -2.08 6.82
C ALA A 141 13.80 -2.59 7.95
N LEU A 142 13.56 -3.79 8.48
CA LEU A 142 14.44 -4.44 9.45
C LEU A 142 15.82 -4.76 8.87
N ASP A 143 15.89 -4.98 7.55
CA ASP A 143 17.13 -5.23 6.82
C ASP A 143 17.66 -3.97 6.11
N ASP A 144 17.19 -2.76 6.49
CA ASP A 144 17.66 -1.51 5.90
C ASP A 144 19.18 -1.32 6.14
N LYS A 145 19.87 -0.74 5.15
CA LYS A 145 21.30 -0.44 5.22
C LYS A 145 21.67 0.45 6.42
N LYS A 146 20.76 1.32 6.87
CA LYS A 146 21.00 2.32 7.92
C LYS A 146 20.47 1.85 9.28
N ARG A 147 21.34 1.89 10.30
CA ARG A 147 21.02 1.48 11.68
C ARG A 147 19.81 2.20 12.27
N ILE A 148 19.69 3.50 12.04
CA ILE A 148 18.58 4.31 12.58
C ILE A 148 17.22 3.82 12.07
N VAL A 149 17.13 3.50 10.77
CA VAL A 149 15.90 2.97 10.14
C VAL A 149 15.55 1.60 10.75
N ARG A 150 16.54 0.72 10.94
CA ARG A 150 16.34 -0.58 11.60
C ARG A 150 15.83 -0.43 13.04
N GLN A 151 16.37 0.53 13.80
CA GLN A 151 15.92 0.79 15.18
C GLN A 151 14.45 1.22 15.22
N GLU A 152 14.05 2.15 14.36
CA GLU A 152 12.65 2.56 14.26
C GLU A 152 11.75 1.40 13.80
N ALA A 153 12.21 0.55 12.88
CA ALA A 153 11.47 -0.62 12.44
C ALA A 153 11.21 -1.62 13.58
N VAL A 154 12.21 -1.84 14.45
CA VAL A 154 12.07 -2.69 15.64
C VAL A 154 11.04 -2.09 16.61
N LYS A 155 11.13 -0.78 16.91
CA LYS A 155 10.16 -0.08 17.77
C LYS A 155 8.73 -0.19 17.22
N CYS A 156 8.55 0.09 15.93
CA CYS A 156 7.25 0.00 15.26
C CYS A 156 6.66 -1.41 15.32
N ARG A 157 7.50 -2.44 15.08
CA ARG A 157 7.09 -3.85 15.16
C ARG A 157 6.68 -4.24 16.58
N HIS A 158 7.37 -3.72 17.60
CA HIS A 158 7.01 -3.93 19.00
C HIS A 158 5.65 -3.30 19.33
N ALA A 159 5.43 -2.04 18.93
CA ALA A 159 4.15 -1.36 19.12
C ALA A 159 2.97 -2.11 18.42
N CYS A 160 3.18 -2.59 17.18
CA CYS A 160 2.21 -3.43 16.46
C CYS A 160 1.86 -4.75 17.18
N ARG A 161 2.77 -5.26 18.01
CA ARG A 161 2.55 -6.46 18.82
C ARG A 161 1.79 -6.13 20.11
N GLN A 162 2.13 -5.04 20.79
CA GLN A 162 1.47 -4.61 22.02
C GLN A 162 -0.01 -4.26 21.80
N SER A 163 -0.35 -3.62 20.67
CA SER A 163 -1.75 -3.36 20.31
C SER A 163 -2.61 -4.64 20.20
N ARG A 164 -1.97 -5.82 20.02
CA ARG A 164 -2.62 -7.13 20.06
C ARG A 164 -2.98 -7.59 21.49
N GLN A 165 -2.19 -7.25 22.50
CA GLN A 165 -2.39 -7.77 23.87
C GLN A 165 -3.56 -7.10 24.58
N ILE A 166 -3.85 -5.83 24.24
CA ILE A 166 -4.95 -5.06 24.82
C ILE A 166 -6.32 -5.56 24.29
N TRP A 167 -6.42 -5.93 23.01
CA TRP A 167 -7.69 -6.32 22.37
C TRP A 167 -7.81 -7.80 21.97
N GLY A 168 -6.71 -8.55 21.97
CA GLY A 168 -6.72 -10.02 21.79
C GLY A 168 -7.45 -10.78 22.90
N ARG A 169 -7.73 -10.10 24.03
CA ARG A 169 -8.66 -10.59 25.08
C ARG A 169 -10.12 -10.29 24.77
N LEU A 170 -10.43 -9.24 24.00
CA LEU A 170 -11.79 -8.78 23.72
C LEU A 170 -12.35 -9.33 22.39
N TYR A 171 -11.50 -9.59 21.39
CA TYR A 171 -11.90 -10.09 20.08
C TYR A 171 -10.90 -11.14 19.54
N PRO A 172 -11.07 -12.44 19.85
CA PRO A 172 -10.30 -13.49 19.20
C PRO A 172 -10.62 -13.51 17.69
N ARG A 173 -9.58 -13.70 16.86
CA ARG A 173 -9.76 -13.82 15.40
C ARG A 173 -10.76 -14.94 15.10
N PRO A 174 -11.67 -14.81 14.12
CA PRO A 174 -12.22 -15.98 13.47
C PRO A 174 -11.05 -16.71 12.79
N TYR A 175 -10.78 -17.92 13.28
CA TYR A 175 -9.76 -18.81 12.75
C TYR A 175 -10.11 -19.09 11.29
N ASN A 176 -9.28 -18.61 10.36
CA ASN A 176 -9.46 -18.91 8.95
C ASN A 176 -9.00 -20.36 8.72
N ASN A 177 -9.95 -21.29 8.63
CA ASN A 177 -9.75 -22.69 8.25
C ASN A 177 -9.30 -22.79 6.78
N GLY A 178 -8.08 -22.33 6.50
CA GLY A 178 -7.36 -22.61 5.26
C GLY A 178 -6.59 -23.92 5.43
N ALA A 179 -7.33 -25.03 5.38
CA ALA A 179 -6.84 -26.38 5.56
C ALA A 179 -5.60 -26.71 4.73
N HIS A 180 -4.70 -27.44 5.40
CA HIS A 180 -3.72 -28.38 4.85
C HIS A 180 -3.89 -28.71 3.37
N ARG A 181 -2.98 -28.22 2.53
CA ARG A 181 -2.54 -28.95 1.34
C ARG A 181 -1.06 -29.28 1.50
N ARG A 182 -0.80 -30.28 2.37
CA ARG A 182 0.50 -30.96 2.42
C ARG A 182 0.69 -31.65 1.07
N ARG A 183 1.84 -31.37 0.45
CA ARG A 183 2.36 -32.09 -0.71
C ARG A 183 2.67 -33.52 -0.25
N GLU A 184 1.78 -34.46 -0.53
CA GLU A 184 2.12 -35.87 -0.50
C GLU A 184 2.68 -36.25 -1.88
N HIS A 185 4.00 -36.48 -1.90
CA HIS A 185 4.64 -37.33 -2.88
C HIS A 185 3.98 -38.72 -2.81
N LYS A 186 3.17 -39.08 -3.80
CA LYS A 186 2.87 -40.47 -4.10
C LYS A 186 3.73 -40.92 -5.27
N ARG A 187 4.64 -41.83 -4.96
CA ARG A 187 5.41 -42.66 -5.90
C ARG A 187 4.43 -43.38 -6.84
N ALA A 188 4.72 -43.36 -8.13
CA ALA A 188 4.10 -44.26 -9.09
C ALA A 188 4.69 -45.67 -8.93
N PRO A 189 3.88 -46.75 -8.97
CA PRO A 189 4.38 -48.07 -9.29
C PRO A 189 4.25 -48.34 -10.80
N GLN A 190 5.29 -48.97 -11.36
CA GLN A 190 5.33 -49.52 -12.71
C GLN A 190 4.58 -50.87 -12.80
N SER A 191 4.20 -51.23 -14.04
CA SER A 191 3.83 -52.58 -14.55
C SER A 191 2.40 -53.05 -14.23
N SER A 192 1.58 -53.63 -15.12
CA SER A 192 1.82 -54.31 -16.41
C SER A 192 0.48 -54.56 -17.15
N ILE A 193 0.49 -54.42 -18.48
CA ILE A 193 -0.06 -55.32 -19.52
C ILE A 193 -1.40 -56.03 -19.25
N ILE A 194 -2.45 -55.76 -20.06
CA ILE A 194 -3.10 -56.76 -20.95
C ILE A 194 -3.61 -56.07 -22.24
N HIS A 195 -3.31 -56.74 -23.34
CA HIS A 195 -3.60 -56.50 -24.74
C HIS A 195 -4.97 -57.12 -25.09
N VAL A 196 -5.89 -56.42 -25.77
CA VAL A 196 -6.91 -57.07 -26.62
C VAL A 196 -7.14 -56.20 -27.86
N SER A 197 -6.96 -56.86 -29.01
CA SER A 197 -7.13 -56.39 -30.38
C SER A 197 -8.51 -56.83 -30.92
N CYS A 198 -8.80 -56.43 -32.16
CA CYS A 198 -9.88 -56.87 -33.07
C CYS A 198 -11.16 -56.01 -33.04
N ASP A 199 -11.82 -55.67 -34.15
CA ASP A 199 -11.49 -55.78 -35.59
C ASP A 199 -12.51 -54.95 -36.38
N GLU A 200 -12.20 -54.73 -37.65
CA GLU A 200 -12.93 -54.03 -38.71
C GLU A 200 -14.38 -54.47 -38.98
N THR A 201 -15.18 -53.56 -39.56
CA THR A 201 -16.05 -53.73 -40.77
C THR A 201 -16.76 -52.40 -41.06
N ARG A 202 -16.35 -51.64 -42.10
CA ARG A 202 -16.93 -51.53 -43.46
C ARG A 202 -18.47 -51.37 -43.51
N ASP A 203 -18.95 -50.20 -43.96
CA ASP A 203 -19.53 -50.08 -45.31
C ASP A 203 -19.82 -48.63 -45.74
N GLU A 204 -19.52 -48.39 -47.03
CA GLU A 204 -20.11 -47.50 -48.07
C GLU A 204 -20.63 -46.10 -47.67
N GLY A 205 -20.23 -44.99 -48.29
CA GLY A 205 -19.99 -44.73 -49.70
C GLY A 205 -21.09 -43.80 -50.23
N LEU A 206 -20.77 -42.54 -50.55
CA LEU A 206 -21.43 -41.78 -51.64
C LEU A 206 -20.74 -40.45 -51.94
N LEU A 207 -20.58 -40.25 -53.25
CA LEU A 207 -19.92 -39.21 -54.01
C LEU A 207 -20.46 -37.79 -53.78
N GLY A 208 -19.60 -36.80 -54.00
CA GLY A 208 -20.00 -35.40 -54.19
C GLY A 208 -18.81 -34.51 -54.54
N GLU A 209 -18.58 -34.32 -55.83
CA GLU A 209 -17.56 -33.47 -56.44
C GLU A 209 -17.74 -31.97 -56.11
N GLY A 210 -16.67 -31.17 -56.28
CA GLY A 210 -16.84 -29.81 -56.80
C GLY A 210 -15.96 -28.69 -56.24
N LYS A 211 -14.96 -28.32 -57.07
CA LYS A 211 -14.44 -26.96 -57.33
C LYS A 211 -13.50 -26.24 -56.36
N LEU A 212 -12.23 -26.24 -56.79
CA LEU A 212 -11.38 -25.05 -56.96
C LEU A 212 -12.17 -23.84 -57.50
N ASP A 213 -11.87 -22.64 -56.98
CA ASP A 213 -11.62 -21.36 -57.70
C ASP A 213 -11.13 -20.34 -56.64
N ARG A 214 -9.83 -19.98 -56.63
CA ARG A 214 -9.27 -18.67 -57.03
C ARG A 214 -10.10 -17.44 -56.65
N GLU A 215 -9.59 -16.64 -55.72
CA GLU A 215 -8.97 -15.31 -55.96
C GLU A 215 -8.15 -14.88 -54.73
#